data_AF-A0A923Y9F8-F1
#
_entry.id   AF-A0A923Y9F8-F1
#
_cell.length_a   1.000
_cell.length_b   1.000
_cell.length_c   1.000
_cell.angle_alpha   90.00
_cell.angle_beta   90.00
_cell.angle_gamma   90.00
#
_symmetry.space_group_name_H-M   'P 1'
#
loop_
_entity.id
_entity.type
_entity.pdbx_description
1 polymer ?
#
loop_
_entity_poly.entity_id
_entity_poly.type
_entity_poly.pdbx_seq_one_letter_code
_entity_poly.pdbx_strand_id
1 'polypeptide(L)'
;MAQAQGVWMHVDACGGGYFAPFAQQLGVALPDWDFTVPGVTSISADLHKYGYTAKDASTLYFRDADGFAGMGWYFDNWPRGQYFTNTLVGTRAGGAARLGLPTLGDPQLSILAYGSAEHDIAAIGAGLTACG
;
A
#
# COMPACT_ATOMS: atom_id res chain seq x y z
N MET A 1 -6.84 -13.12 17.25
CA MET A 1 -5.74 -13.14 18.24
C MET A 1 -5.11 -11.76 18.44
N ALA A 2 -4.64 -11.07 17.39
CA ALA A 2 -4.02 -9.75 17.54
C ALA A 2 -4.95 -8.70 18.18
N GLN A 3 -6.19 -8.58 17.70
CA GLN A 3 -7.19 -7.66 18.26
C GLN A 3 -7.46 -7.88 19.76
N ALA A 4 -7.58 -9.14 20.17
CA ALA A 4 -7.81 -9.49 21.58
C ALA A 4 -6.62 -9.16 22.49
N GLN A 5 -5.43 -9.00 21.92
CA GLN A 5 -4.21 -8.64 22.63
C GLN A 5 -3.85 -7.16 22.48
N GLY A 6 -4.64 -6.38 21.72
CA GLY A 6 -4.35 -4.98 21.44
C GLY A 6 -3.03 -4.75 20.68
N VAL A 7 -2.57 -5.74 19.91
CA VAL A 7 -1.32 -5.65 19.14
C VAL A 7 -1.58 -5.48 17.64
N TRP A 8 -0.60 -4.92 16.93
CA TRP A 8 -0.65 -4.77 15.48
C TRP A 8 -0.64 -6.13 14.76
N MET A 9 -1.36 -6.19 13.65
CA MET A 9 -1.38 -7.34 12.75
C MET A 9 -1.09 -6.87 11.33
N HIS A 10 0.07 -7.26 10.82
CA HIS A 10 0.42 -7.05 9.43
C HIS A 10 0.07 -8.30 8.62
N VAL A 11 -0.52 -8.11 7.44
CA VAL A 11 -0.72 -9.17 6.45
C VAL A 11 0.29 -8.96 5.32
N ASP A 12 1.22 -9.90 5.18
CA ASP A 12 2.10 -9.96 4.03
C ASP A 12 1.33 -10.54 2.84
N ALA A 13 0.79 -9.66 2.01
CA ALA A 13 0.18 -10.00 0.74
C ALA A 13 1.09 -9.59 -0.43
N CYS A 14 2.41 -9.49 -0.24
CA CYS A 14 3.35 -9.08 -1.28
C CYS A 14 3.17 -9.93 -2.55
N GLY A 15 3.00 -11.25 -2.39
CA GLY A 15 2.65 -12.14 -3.49
C GLY A 15 1.15 -12.10 -3.86
N GLY A 16 0.27 -12.27 -2.89
CA GLY A 16 -1.15 -12.53 -3.17
C GLY A 16 -2.03 -11.30 -3.38
N GLY A 17 -1.61 -10.11 -2.96
CA GLY A 17 -2.49 -8.96 -2.78
C GLY A 17 -3.13 -8.45 -4.06
N TYR A 18 -2.43 -8.53 -5.19
CA TYR A 18 -2.95 -8.17 -6.52
C TYR A 18 -3.54 -9.36 -7.29
N PHE A 19 -3.67 -10.53 -6.66
CA PHE A 19 -4.25 -11.73 -7.26
C PHE A 19 -5.51 -12.20 -6.53
N ALA A 20 -5.47 -12.23 -5.20
CA ALA A 20 -6.51 -12.77 -4.34
C ALA A 20 -7.91 -12.14 -4.56
N PRO A 21 -8.07 -10.81 -4.75
CA PRO A 21 -9.38 -10.22 -5.04
C PRO A 21 -10.00 -10.77 -6.33
N PHE A 22 -9.19 -10.94 -7.38
CA PHE A 22 -9.66 -11.49 -8.66
C PHE A 22 -9.98 -12.98 -8.54
N ALA A 23 -9.20 -13.74 -7.79
CA ALA A 23 -9.51 -15.14 -7.50
C ALA A 23 -10.86 -15.27 -6.76
N GLN A 24 -11.15 -14.41 -5.79
CA GLN A 24 -12.44 -14.34 -5.11
C GLN A 24 -13.59 -13.99 -6.08
N GLN A 25 -13.39 -13.00 -6.97
CA GLN A 25 -14.37 -12.65 -8.01
C GLN A 25 -14.67 -13.81 -8.98
N LEU A 26 -13.67 -14.67 -9.22
CA LEU A 26 -13.81 -15.89 -10.04
C LEU A 26 -14.39 -17.09 -9.27
N GLY A 27 -14.81 -16.90 -8.01
CA GLY A 27 -15.47 -17.92 -7.19
C GLY A 27 -14.52 -18.85 -6.43
N VAL A 28 -13.22 -18.53 -6.35
CA VAL A 28 -12.29 -19.26 -5.48
C VAL A 28 -12.62 -18.94 -4.02
N ALA A 29 -12.88 -19.98 -3.23
CA ALA A 29 -13.09 -19.84 -1.80
C ALA A 29 -11.75 -19.53 -1.10
N LEU A 30 -11.53 -18.27 -0.76
CA LEU A 30 -10.41 -17.80 0.06
C LEU A 30 -10.91 -17.34 1.43
N PRO A 31 -10.16 -17.60 2.52
CA PRO A 31 -10.43 -16.96 3.81
C PRO A 31 -10.31 -15.43 3.70
N ASP A 32 -11.04 -14.71 4.54
CA ASP A 32 -10.86 -13.26 4.70
C ASP A 32 -9.41 -12.96 5.11
N TRP A 33 -8.78 -12.02 4.42
CA TRP A 33 -7.34 -11.77 4.55
C TRP A 33 -6.98 -10.28 4.57
N ASP A 34 -7.89 -9.40 4.15
CA ASP A 34 -7.67 -7.97 4.04
C ASP A 34 -8.27 -7.20 5.23
N PHE A 35 -8.59 -5.91 5.04
CA PHE A 35 -9.17 -5.07 6.08
C PHE A 35 -10.57 -5.50 6.54
N THR A 36 -11.25 -6.40 5.82
CA THR A 36 -12.49 -7.06 6.28
C THR A 36 -12.30 -7.81 7.59
N VAL A 37 -11.09 -8.31 7.86
CA VAL A 37 -10.73 -8.90 9.16
C VAL A 37 -10.45 -7.78 10.15
N PRO A 38 -11.26 -7.56 11.22
CA PRO A 38 -11.14 -6.38 12.08
C PRO A 38 -9.77 -6.21 12.78
N GLY A 39 -9.01 -7.30 12.93
CA GLY A 39 -7.69 -7.28 13.55
C GLY A 39 -6.55 -6.78 12.67
N VAL A 40 -6.70 -6.75 11.34
CA VAL A 40 -5.62 -6.42 10.39
C VAL A 40 -5.31 -4.93 10.44
N THR A 41 -4.11 -4.50 10.83
CA THR A 41 -3.77 -3.06 10.93
C THR A 41 -2.97 -2.55 9.73
N SER A 42 -2.27 -3.43 9.01
CA SER A 42 -1.55 -3.07 7.78
C SER A 42 -1.44 -4.24 6.80
N ILE A 43 -1.24 -3.94 5.52
CA ILE A 43 -1.11 -4.94 4.44
C ILE A 43 -0.01 -4.49 3.48
N SER A 44 0.91 -5.37 3.09
CA SER A 44 1.84 -5.12 1.97
C SER A 44 1.38 -5.86 0.72
N ALA A 45 1.56 -5.27 -0.47
CA ALA A 45 1.29 -5.95 -1.75
C ALA A 45 2.24 -5.45 -2.85
N ASP A 46 2.92 -6.36 -3.55
CA ASP A 46 3.92 -5.96 -4.54
C ASP A 46 3.32 -5.78 -5.93
N LEU A 47 3.31 -4.54 -6.39
CA LEU A 47 2.94 -4.18 -7.75
C LEU A 47 3.88 -4.84 -8.78
N HIS A 48 5.16 -5.03 -8.46
CA HIS A 48 6.15 -5.61 -9.38
C HIS A 48 6.08 -7.15 -9.50
N LYS A 49 5.07 -7.77 -8.86
CA LYS A 49 4.72 -9.19 -8.95
C LYS A 49 3.47 -9.31 -9.83
N TYR A 50 2.33 -9.63 -9.23
CA TYR A 50 1.07 -9.84 -9.96
C TYR A 50 0.32 -8.54 -10.28
N GLY A 51 0.85 -7.38 -9.88
CA GLY A 51 0.44 -6.09 -10.42
C GLY A 51 1.06 -5.75 -11.78
N TYR A 52 1.97 -6.61 -12.28
CA TYR A 52 2.62 -6.51 -13.59
C TYR A 52 3.32 -5.17 -13.89
N THR A 53 3.79 -4.49 -12.85
CA THR A 53 4.58 -3.26 -13.00
C THR A 53 6.09 -3.56 -13.14
N ALA A 54 6.86 -2.54 -13.49
CA ALA A 54 8.32 -2.62 -13.48
C ALA A 54 8.85 -2.99 -12.08
N LYS A 55 10.07 -3.53 -12.02
CA LYS A 55 10.73 -3.83 -10.74
C LYS A 55 10.81 -2.60 -9.83
N ASP A 56 10.92 -2.87 -8.54
CA ASP A 56 11.05 -1.87 -7.46
C ASP A 56 9.78 -1.04 -7.16
N ALA A 57 8.59 -1.54 -7.50
CA ALA A 57 7.29 -0.97 -7.08
C ALA A 57 6.51 -1.92 -6.16
N SER A 58 6.05 -1.40 -5.01
CA SER A 58 5.22 -2.12 -4.02
C SER A 58 4.14 -1.19 -3.44
N THR A 59 3.40 -1.65 -2.43
CA THR A 59 2.43 -0.87 -1.65
C THR A 59 2.41 -1.34 -0.20
N LEU A 60 2.13 -0.40 0.71
CA LEU A 60 1.90 -0.66 2.12
C LEU A 60 0.67 0.12 2.57
N TYR A 61 -0.40 -0.60 2.90
CA TYR A 61 -1.65 -0.04 3.34
C TYR A 61 -1.72 -0.05 4.87
N PHE A 62 -2.40 0.95 5.43
CA PHE A 62 -2.73 1.04 6.85
C PHE A 62 -4.23 1.13 7.01
N ARG A 63 -4.76 0.55 8.10
CA ARG A 63 -6.20 0.60 8.42
C ARG A 63 -6.69 2.03 8.67
N ASP A 64 -5.85 2.86 9.29
CA ASP A 64 -6.20 4.22 9.70
C ASP A 64 -5.03 5.20 9.46
N ALA A 65 -5.35 6.50 9.55
CA ALA A 65 -4.43 7.58 9.32
C ALA A 65 -3.33 7.67 10.40
N ASP A 66 -3.63 7.25 11.63
CA ASP A 66 -2.67 7.29 12.73
C ASP A 66 -1.56 6.25 12.52
N GLY A 67 -1.92 5.04 12.07
CA GLY A 67 -0.96 4.01 11.66
C GLY A 67 -0.05 4.48 10.52
N PHE A 68 -0.62 5.18 9.54
CA PHE A 68 0.16 5.78 8.45
C PHE A 68 1.08 6.89 8.93
N ALA A 69 0.59 7.79 9.80
CA ALA A 69 1.37 8.91 10.33
C ALA A 69 2.63 8.46 11.10
N GLY A 70 2.59 7.28 11.72
CA GLY A 70 3.74 6.68 12.40
C GLY A 70 4.89 6.23 11.48
N MET A 71 4.66 6.14 10.17
CA MET A 71 5.69 5.76 9.19
C MET A 71 6.57 6.94 8.76
N GLY A 72 6.04 8.16 8.82
CA GLY A 72 6.72 9.37 8.35
C GLY A 72 7.94 9.70 9.21
N TRP A 73 9.06 9.98 8.56
CA TRP A 73 10.22 10.59 9.20
C TRP A 73 10.23 12.09 8.95
N TYR A 74 10.29 12.87 10.02
CA TYR A 74 10.35 14.32 10.00
C TYR A 74 11.60 14.81 10.74
N PHE A 75 12.34 15.72 10.13
CA PHE A 75 13.53 16.33 10.71
C PHE A 75 13.61 17.80 10.33
N ASP A 76 13.53 18.68 11.33
CA ASP A 76 13.50 20.14 11.16
C ASP A 76 14.79 20.85 11.60
N ASN A 77 15.70 20.14 12.27
CA ASN A 77 16.99 20.68 12.70
C ASN A 77 18.08 20.55 11.61
N TRP A 78 17.70 20.70 10.34
CA TRP A 78 18.65 20.71 9.23
C TRP A 78 18.89 22.15 8.75
N PRO A 79 20.15 22.60 8.57
CA PRO A 79 20.42 23.96 8.06
C PRO A 79 19.84 24.24 6.67
N ARG A 80 19.36 23.22 5.96
CA ARG A 80 18.72 23.35 4.63
C ARG A 80 17.18 23.38 4.69
N GLY A 81 16.61 23.46 5.88
CA GLY A 81 15.17 23.47 6.09
C GLY A 81 14.61 22.09 6.43
N GLN A 82 13.29 22.02 6.51
CA GLN A 82 12.59 20.81 6.93
C GLN A 82 12.80 19.67 5.93
N TYR A 83 13.02 18.47 6.46
CA TYR A 83 13.04 17.23 5.69
C TYR A 83 11.92 16.32 6.14
N PHE A 84 11.23 15.73 5.16
CA PHE A 84 10.16 14.78 5.40
C PHE A 84 10.22 13.64 4.38
N THR A 85 10.03 12.41 4.85
CA THR A 85 9.91 11.22 3.99
C THR A 85 8.95 10.21 4.59
N ASN A 86 8.03 9.69 3.79
CA ASN A 86 7.15 8.57 4.17
C ASN A 86 7.77 7.19 3.89
N THR A 87 9.02 7.12 3.45
CA THR A 87 9.71 5.87 3.13
C THR A 87 11.18 5.94 3.54
N LEU A 88 11.91 4.84 3.39
CA LEU A 88 13.32 4.76 3.78
C LEU A 88 14.26 5.65 2.96
N VAL A 89 13.92 5.99 1.71
CA VAL A 89 14.84 6.73 0.84
C VAL A 89 14.33 8.13 0.48
N GLY A 90 15.28 9.05 0.38
CA GLY A 90 15.06 10.42 -0.08
C GLY A 90 14.78 10.46 -1.58
N THR A 91 15.81 10.42 -2.41
CA THR A 91 15.68 10.36 -3.88
C THR A 91 15.15 9.01 -4.33
N ARG A 92 14.20 9.01 -5.28
CA ARG A 92 13.47 7.80 -5.68
C ARG A 92 13.31 7.71 -7.19
N ALA A 93 13.26 6.50 -7.72
CA ALA A 93 13.05 6.27 -9.14
C ALA A 93 11.56 6.46 -9.50
N GLY A 94 11.24 7.36 -10.44
CA GLY A 94 9.87 7.74 -10.81
C GLY A 94 9.06 6.66 -11.56
N GLY A 95 9.49 5.40 -11.55
CA GLY A 95 8.88 4.32 -12.34
C GLY A 95 7.41 4.08 -12.03
N ALA A 96 7.00 4.23 -10.77
CA ALA A 96 5.61 4.05 -10.37
C ALA A 96 4.70 5.25 -10.64
N ALA A 97 5.26 6.47 -10.66
CA ALA A 97 4.52 7.68 -10.99
C ALA A 97 4.05 7.73 -12.44
N ARG A 98 4.77 7.02 -13.32
CA ARG A 98 4.42 6.86 -14.73
C ARG A 98 3.18 5.99 -14.96
N LEU A 99 2.69 5.28 -13.93
CA LEU A 99 1.53 4.38 -14.00
C LEU A 99 0.19 5.07 -13.69
N GLY A 100 0.17 6.39 -13.46
CA GLY A 100 -1.07 7.13 -13.20
C GLY A 100 -1.77 6.79 -11.88
N LEU A 101 -1.14 5.99 -11.02
CA LEU A 101 -1.62 5.67 -9.67
C LEU A 101 -1.46 6.91 -8.76
N PRO A 102 -2.47 7.27 -7.94
CA PRO A 102 -2.36 8.40 -7.03
C PRO A 102 -1.22 8.15 -6.03
N THR A 103 -0.14 8.94 -6.12
CA THR A 103 1.03 8.86 -5.22
C THR A 103 0.97 10.02 -4.23
N LEU A 104 1.18 9.75 -2.93
CA LEU A 104 1.26 10.78 -1.89
C LEU A 104 2.72 10.96 -1.42
N GLY A 105 3.27 12.17 -1.61
CA GLY A 105 4.62 12.59 -1.17
C GLY A 105 5.65 12.86 -2.30
N ASP A 106 6.65 13.69 -2.01
CA ASP A 106 7.81 14.03 -2.87
C ASP A 106 9.12 13.74 -2.11
N PRO A 107 10.05 12.88 -2.61
CA PRO A 107 10.01 12.15 -3.90
C PRO A 107 9.09 10.94 -3.86
N GLN A 108 8.92 10.19 -4.95
CA GLN A 108 7.95 9.09 -5.08
C GLN A 108 8.53 7.68 -4.88
N LEU A 109 8.13 6.99 -3.80
CA LEU A 109 8.26 5.53 -3.63
C LEU A 109 6.83 5.06 -3.38
N SER A 110 6.42 4.03 -4.10
CA SER A 110 5.08 3.48 -4.06
C SER A 110 4.76 2.95 -2.68
N ILE A 111 4.06 3.76 -1.90
CA ILE A 111 3.24 3.31 -0.79
C ILE A 111 1.88 3.97 -1.04
N LEU A 112 0.95 3.21 -1.61
CA LEU A 112 -0.45 3.59 -1.67
C LEU A 112 -1.05 3.32 -0.29
N ALA A 113 -1.44 4.39 0.40
CA ALA A 113 -2.23 4.32 1.62
C ALA A 113 -3.47 5.20 1.43
N TYR A 114 -4.65 4.58 1.31
CA TYR A 114 -5.89 5.19 1.77
C TYR A 114 -6.92 4.11 2.10
N GLY A 115 -7.31 4.03 3.36
CA GLY A 115 -8.55 3.37 3.76
C GLY A 115 -9.72 4.29 3.40
N SER A 116 -10.34 4.09 2.24
CA SER A 116 -11.69 4.59 1.97
C SER A 116 -12.46 3.56 1.16
N ALA A 117 -13.79 3.58 1.28
CA ALA A 117 -14.69 2.70 0.52
C ALA A 117 -14.62 2.90 -1.02
N GLU A 118 -13.91 3.92 -1.51
CA GLU A 118 -13.70 4.22 -2.93
C GLU A 118 -12.34 3.71 -3.46
N HIS A 119 -11.41 3.30 -2.59
CA HIS A 119 -10.02 2.97 -2.92
C HIS A 119 -9.63 1.58 -2.39
N ASP A 120 -10.41 0.57 -2.77
CA ASP A 120 -10.09 -0.85 -2.58
C ASP A 120 -9.10 -1.33 -3.66
N ILE A 121 -8.34 -2.40 -3.39
CA ILE A 121 -7.48 -3.11 -4.35
C ILE A 121 -8.25 -3.44 -5.63
N ALA A 122 -9.55 -3.74 -5.54
CA ALA A 122 -10.41 -3.93 -6.71
C ALA A 122 -10.52 -2.67 -7.59
N ALA A 123 -10.60 -1.46 -7.00
CA ALA A 123 -10.63 -0.19 -7.72
C ALA A 123 -9.26 0.14 -8.34
N ILE A 124 -8.16 -0.18 -7.64
CA ILE A 124 -6.79 -0.07 -8.19
C ILE A 124 -6.63 -1.02 -9.38
N GLY A 125 -7.09 -2.26 -9.25
CA GLY A 125 -7.12 -3.26 -10.31
C GLY A 125 -7.89 -2.80 -11.54
N ALA A 126 -9.09 -2.23 -11.34
CA ALA A 126 -9.91 -1.68 -12.42
C ALA A 126 -9.22 -0.51 -13.15
N GLY A 127 -8.54 0.38 -12.40
CA GLY A 127 -7.76 1.48 -12.97
C GLY A 127 -6.59 1.01 -13.85
N LEU A 128 -5.89 -0.05 -13.43
CA LEU A 128 -4.80 -0.65 -14.20
C LEU A 128 -5.27 -1.24 -15.55
N THR A 129 -6.50 -1.76 -15.61
CA THR A 129 -7.09 -2.31 -16.84
C THR A 129 -7.66 -1.26 -17.79
N ALA A 130 -7.91 -0.04 -17.33
CA ALA A 130 -8.52 1.04 -18.13
C ALA A 130 -7.53 1.80 -19.04
N CYS A 131 -6.21 1.56 -18.88
CA CYS A 131 -5.15 2.17 -19.68
C CYS A 131 -4.54 1.21 -20.74
N GLY A 132 -5.23 0.10 -21.04
CA GLY A 132 -4.88 -0.83 -22.12
C GLY A 132 -5.54 -0.48 -23.44
#